data_AF-F0ZIY6-F1
#
_entry.id   AF-F0ZIY6-F1
#
_cell.length_a   1.000
_cell.length_b   1.000
_cell.length_c   1.000
_cell.angle_alpha   90.00
_cell.angle_beta   90.00
_cell.angle_gamma   90.00
#
_symmetry.space_group_name_H-M   'P 1'
#
loop_
_entity.id
_entity.type
_entity.pdbx_description
1 polymer ?
#
loop_
_entity_poly.entity_id
_entity_poly.type
_entity_poly.pdbx_seq_one_letter_code
_entity_poly.pdbx_strand_id
1 'polypeptide(L)'
;MESYKILVCGDIGGNFQQLYKRVATVNKSNGPFHLLLCVGAFFEPFSASHDSNQSEQNQNDQDQDGEQNKISFPKELQSYKDDKEVIPIPTYFIAYTPTDYKYIEKFSNENGEICKNLTYLGKSGIKDLMGLNVAYLSGKVDYPIKEESNDSMTIIKTDIEKLINDSKDKKIDIFLSNQWARGVLNNVQSGIPTFLKTPYKIGMDSIKEVVQSTNPAYHFSKNSFYFQRPPYLNHSNETKVTRFLSLAPVYNEKKEKYLFAMNYQPAKEVTTNDATLNPFERRQNNNDNSEQHTQKKQRNTEETTTNFFFGNNVNTEQDNQQENKNQRKRQHGDNNNQQNRHHERHQKKFQMHQQKPKPQQQNCWFCLSSPDVDSHLVVTIANDCYLAFPKGGVVDHHLLIVFIEHKANYISLDQSEKDDINKMINILREFFDKRGQDIVVFERNSFLKGAIAHGHLQVIPIPKSLSSKVKSKFIEHSTENNMEFKELPENDNALNDKYFLLILPNGEKLYSTLPQKSDYQFGRKVMVDLLGTPEKLNWKDCMVSKEEEMNQTASFRDEFQPFYDEKNPSNDDDD
;
A
#
# COMPACT_ATOMS: atom_id res chain seq x y z
N MET A 1 8.70 -24.62 -32.35
CA MET A 1 9.37 -23.63 -31.48
C MET A 1 9.68 -24.32 -30.17
N GLU A 2 10.88 -24.11 -29.64
CA GLU A 2 11.29 -24.66 -28.36
C GLU A 2 10.44 -24.08 -27.22
N SER A 3 10.03 -24.94 -26.28
CA SER A 3 9.02 -24.64 -25.27
C SER A 3 9.57 -25.02 -23.90
N TYR A 4 9.66 -24.05 -23.02
CA TYR A 4 10.30 -24.18 -21.72
C TYR A 4 9.25 -24.19 -20.61
N LYS A 5 9.01 -25.37 -20.04
CA LYS A 5 8.27 -25.50 -18.78
C LYS A 5 9.16 -25.11 -17.60
N ILE A 6 8.81 -24.02 -16.92
CA ILE A 6 9.60 -23.41 -15.85
C ILE A 6 8.73 -23.23 -14.61
N LEU A 7 9.30 -23.51 -13.43
CA LEU A 7 8.73 -23.13 -12.15
C LEU A 7 9.44 -21.90 -11.61
N VAL A 8 8.72 -21.02 -10.93
CA VAL A 8 9.28 -19.88 -10.20
C VAL A 8 8.70 -19.84 -8.79
N CYS A 9 9.54 -19.68 -7.78
CA CYS A 9 9.15 -19.63 -6.36
C CYS A 9 9.56 -18.28 -5.73
N GLY A 10 8.72 -17.76 -4.84
CA GLY A 10 9.05 -16.66 -3.94
C GLY A 10 9.91 -17.11 -2.75
N ASP A 11 9.91 -16.33 -1.68
CA ASP A 11 10.73 -16.54 -0.47
C ASP A 11 10.53 -17.97 0.09
N ILE A 12 11.60 -18.75 0.12
CA ILE A 12 11.60 -20.13 0.62
C ILE A 12 11.79 -20.15 2.13
N GLY A 13 12.69 -19.29 2.62
CA GLY A 13 12.98 -19.13 4.03
C GLY A 13 13.32 -20.44 4.74
N GLY A 14 14.11 -21.30 4.12
CA GLY A 14 14.55 -22.57 4.71
C GLY A 14 13.57 -23.74 4.56
N ASN A 15 12.34 -23.53 4.06
CA ASN A 15 11.29 -24.55 3.95
C ASN A 15 11.45 -25.45 2.71
N PHE A 16 12.61 -26.08 2.55
CA PHE A 16 12.97 -26.90 1.39
C PHE A 16 12.13 -28.17 1.24
N GLN A 17 11.79 -28.83 2.34
CA GLN A 17 10.99 -30.05 2.32
C GLN A 17 9.60 -29.78 1.75
N GLN A 18 8.93 -28.69 2.19
CA GLN A 18 7.64 -28.28 1.67
C GLN A 18 7.73 -27.89 0.19
N LEU A 19 8.75 -27.11 -0.17
CA LEU A 19 9.01 -26.72 -1.56
C LEU A 19 9.17 -27.95 -2.45
N TYR A 20 10.12 -28.84 -2.16
CA TYR A 20 10.43 -29.97 -3.03
C TYR A 20 9.32 -31.02 -3.08
N LYS A 21 8.57 -31.21 -1.98
CA LYS A 21 7.34 -32.01 -2.00
C LYS A 21 6.31 -31.43 -2.96
N ARG A 22 6.10 -30.11 -2.94
CA ARG A 22 5.16 -29.43 -3.86
C ARG A 22 5.66 -29.49 -5.30
N VAL A 23 6.94 -29.21 -5.52
CA VAL A 23 7.60 -29.24 -6.84
C VAL A 23 7.51 -30.64 -7.45
N ALA A 24 7.83 -31.70 -6.70
CA ALA A 24 7.68 -33.08 -7.17
C ALA A 24 6.23 -33.40 -7.56
N THR A 25 5.26 -32.95 -6.76
CA THR A 25 3.83 -33.13 -7.06
C THR A 25 3.43 -32.44 -8.37
N VAL A 26 3.80 -31.16 -8.52
CA VAL A 26 3.49 -30.37 -9.73
C VAL A 26 4.21 -30.92 -10.97
N ASN A 27 5.45 -31.37 -10.81
CA ASN A 27 6.22 -31.98 -11.88
C ASN A 27 5.61 -33.29 -12.36
N LYS A 28 5.13 -34.12 -11.42
CA LYS A 28 4.42 -35.36 -11.75
C LYS A 28 3.12 -35.09 -12.50
N SER A 29 2.36 -34.06 -12.12
CA SER A 29 1.04 -33.80 -12.72
C SER A 29 1.10 -32.98 -14.01
N ASN A 30 2.05 -32.05 -14.15
CA ASN A 30 2.07 -31.06 -15.24
C ASN A 30 3.42 -30.99 -15.98
N GLY A 31 4.43 -31.75 -15.55
CA GLY A 31 5.79 -31.70 -16.08
C GLY A 31 5.99 -32.50 -17.38
N PRO A 32 7.24 -32.91 -17.67
CA PRO A 32 8.45 -32.55 -16.93
C PRO A 32 8.73 -31.03 -17.04
N PHE A 33 9.09 -30.40 -15.93
CA PHE A 33 9.62 -29.03 -15.91
C PHE A 33 11.15 -29.08 -16.02
N HIS A 34 11.72 -28.09 -16.70
CA HIS A 34 13.15 -28.05 -16.99
C HIS A 34 13.97 -27.49 -15.82
N LEU A 35 13.47 -26.43 -15.18
CA LEU A 35 14.17 -25.73 -14.10
C LEU A 35 13.19 -25.03 -13.16
N LEU A 36 13.67 -24.77 -11.93
CA LEU A 36 13.02 -23.96 -10.90
C LEU A 36 13.89 -22.72 -10.64
N LEU A 37 13.29 -21.53 -10.70
CA LEU A 37 13.93 -20.26 -10.34
C LEU A 37 13.36 -19.76 -9.01
N CYS A 38 14.22 -19.32 -8.09
CA CYS A 38 13.78 -18.84 -6.77
C CYS A 38 14.25 -17.39 -6.55
N VAL A 39 13.34 -16.56 -6.04
CA VAL A 39 13.58 -15.17 -5.65
C VAL A 39 13.29 -14.97 -4.17
N GLY A 40 13.93 -13.98 -3.54
CA GLY A 40 13.75 -13.65 -2.13
C GLY A 40 14.63 -14.43 -1.17
N ALA A 41 14.23 -14.46 0.09
CA ALA A 41 15.00 -15.13 1.14
C ALA A 41 15.01 -16.65 0.92
N PHE A 42 16.20 -17.26 0.94
CA PHE A 42 16.36 -18.65 0.51
C PHE A 42 16.52 -19.62 1.70
N PHE A 43 17.47 -19.34 2.60
CA PHE A 43 17.83 -20.26 3.68
C PHE A 43 17.09 -20.03 5.00
N GLU A 44 16.68 -18.79 5.29
CA GLU A 44 15.92 -18.43 6.50
C GLU A 44 14.85 -17.40 6.16
N PRO A 45 13.69 -17.38 6.88
CA PRO A 45 12.65 -16.39 6.65
C PRO A 45 13.19 -14.98 6.83
N PHE A 46 12.72 -14.04 6.01
CA PHE A 46 13.04 -12.62 6.22
C PHE A 46 12.24 -12.10 7.43
N SER A 47 12.92 -11.79 8.54
CA SER A 47 12.34 -10.95 9.60
C SER A 47 12.66 -9.48 9.29
N ALA A 48 11.67 -8.60 9.39
CA ALA A 48 11.88 -7.15 9.24
C ALA A 48 12.71 -6.54 10.39
N SER A 49 12.91 -7.30 11.48
CA SER A 49 13.69 -6.92 12.66
C SER A 49 15.23 -6.94 12.46
N HIS A 50 15.72 -7.23 11.26
CA HIS A 50 17.15 -7.20 10.95
C HIS A 50 17.64 -5.93 10.24
N ASP A 51 16.78 -4.95 9.97
CA ASP A 51 17.15 -3.64 9.43
C ASP A 51 17.21 -2.61 10.59
N SER A 52 18.25 -2.65 11.44
CA SER A 52 18.95 -1.48 12.03
C SER A 52 19.82 -1.84 13.27
N ASN A 53 21.12 -1.58 13.17
CA ASN A 53 21.99 -1.10 14.25
C ASN A 53 21.93 -1.78 15.64
N GLN A 54 22.10 -3.11 15.73
CA GLN A 54 22.54 -3.77 16.97
C GLN A 54 23.89 -4.49 16.84
N SER A 55 24.78 -3.97 16.00
CA SER A 55 26.19 -4.32 16.03
C SER A 55 27.01 -3.10 16.42
N GLU A 56 26.93 -2.67 17.69
CA GLU A 56 28.02 -1.89 18.34
C GLU A 56 27.86 -1.54 19.83
N GLN A 57 26.78 -1.92 20.54
CA GLN A 57 26.68 -1.64 21.97
C GLN A 57 26.22 -2.85 22.78
N ASN A 58 27.18 -3.72 23.08
CA ASN A 58 27.29 -4.46 24.35
C ASN A 58 28.71 -5.08 24.42
N GLN A 59 29.72 -4.22 24.41
CA GLN A 59 31.02 -4.57 24.98
C GLN A 59 30.95 -4.25 26.46
N ASN A 60 30.65 -5.26 27.26
CA ASN A 60 31.13 -5.47 28.63
C ASN A 60 30.51 -6.78 29.11
N ASP A 61 31.15 -7.90 28.78
CA ASP A 61 31.37 -9.02 29.71
C ASP A 61 32.27 -10.09 29.06
N GLN A 62 33.54 -10.06 29.48
CA GLN A 62 34.47 -11.17 29.70
C GLN A 62 34.66 -12.25 28.61
N ASP A 63 35.77 -12.10 27.88
CA ASP A 63 36.71 -13.14 27.44
C ASP A 63 36.18 -14.58 27.29
N GLN A 64 35.69 -14.91 26.10
CA GLN A 64 35.99 -16.18 25.43
C GLN A 64 36.31 -15.92 23.95
N ASP A 65 37.59 -15.73 23.65
CA ASP A 65 38.14 -15.89 22.30
C ASP A 65 37.88 -17.34 21.83
N GLY A 66 36.95 -17.55 20.88
CA GLY A 66 36.78 -18.87 20.27
C GLY A 66 35.58 -19.18 19.37
N GLU A 67 34.57 -18.32 19.20
CA GLU A 67 33.31 -18.73 18.54
C GLU A 67 32.88 -17.88 17.33
N GLN A 68 33.84 -17.41 16.54
CA GLN A 68 33.53 -16.95 15.19
C GLN A 68 33.14 -18.15 14.30
N ASN A 69 31.91 -18.15 13.77
CA ASN A 69 31.54 -18.79 12.50
C ASN A 69 31.21 -20.30 12.42
N LYS A 70 30.41 -20.87 13.33
CA LYS A 70 29.91 -22.25 13.15
C LYS A 70 28.46 -22.37 12.63
N ILE A 71 28.13 -21.64 11.56
CA ILE A 71 26.91 -21.96 10.78
C ILE A 71 27.03 -23.38 10.20
N SER A 72 26.07 -24.25 10.49
CA SER A 72 26.04 -25.65 10.05
C SER A 72 25.27 -25.78 8.74
N PHE A 73 25.48 -26.86 7.98
CA PHE A 73 24.75 -27.06 6.72
C PHE A 73 23.24 -27.18 7.00
N PRO A 74 22.33 -26.60 6.18
CA PRO A 74 20.90 -26.62 6.46
C PRO A 74 20.38 -28.06 6.61
N LYS A 75 19.74 -28.35 7.75
CA LYS A 75 19.27 -29.70 8.09
C LYS A 75 18.34 -30.27 7.00
N GLU A 76 17.43 -29.46 6.47
CA GLU A 76 16.51 -29.88 5.40
C GLU A 76 17.19 -30.17 4.06
N LEU A 77 18.41 -29.67 3.84
CA LEU A 77 19.18 -29.96 2.64
C LEU A 77 20.15 -31.13 2.82
N GLN A 78 20.33 -31.63 4.05
CA GLN A 78 21.37 -32.63 4.36
C GLN A 78 21.19 -33.92 3.57
N SER A 79 19.95 -34.41 3.39
CA SER A 79 19.66 -35.61 2.60
C SER A 79 20.08 -35.45 1.13
N TYR A 80 19.92 -34.25 0.56
CA TYR A 80 20.32 -33.94 -0.80
C TYR A 80 21.83 -33.78 -0.94
N LYS A 81 22.50 -33.21 0.06
CA LYS A 81 23.97 -33.10 0.10
C LYS A 81 24.63 -34.48 0.20
N ASP A 82 24.05 -35.39 0.96
CA ASP A 82 24.53 -36.76 1.15
C ASP A 82 24.15 -37.69 -0.02
N ASP A 83 23.54 -37.17 -1.11
CA ASP A 83 22.99 -37.94 -2.24
C ASP A 83 21.97 -39.04 -1.85
N LYS A 84 21.33 -38.91 -0.68
CA LYS A 84 20.25 -39.81 -0.22
C LYS A 84 18.92 -39.47 -0.88
N GLU A 85 18.70 -38.20 -1.18
CA GLU A 85 17.56 -37.69 -1.92
C GLU A 85 18.02 -36.86 -3.12
N VAL A 86 17.17 -36.75 -4.14
CA VAL A 86 17.47 -35.98 -5.35
C VAL A 86 16.52 -34.80 -5.43
N ILE A 87 17.08 -33.60 -5.61
CA ILE A 87 16.28 -32.41 -5.88
C ILE A 87 15.52 -32.64 -7.20
N PRO A 88 14.17 -32.55 -7.22
CA PRO A 88 13.36 -33.05 -8.33
C PRO A 88 13.66 -32.42 -9.69
N ILE A 89 14.09 -31.16 -9.71
CA ILE A 89 14.33 -30.33 -10.89
C ILE A 89 15.52 -29.40 -10.58
N PRO A 90 16.45 -29.12 -11.53
CA PRO A 90 17.49 -28.12 -11.36
C PRO A 90 16.95 -26.80 -10.80
N THR A 91 17.46 -26.39 -9.65
CA THR A 91 16.99 -25.24 -8.88
C THR A 91 18.06 -24.16 -8.85
N TYR A 92 17.70 -22.97 -9.32
CA TYR A 92 18.57 -21.80 -9.35
C TYR A 92 17.96 -20.69 -8.50
N PHE A 93 18.77 -19.98 -7.73
CA PHE A 93 18.27 -18.93 -6.85
C PHE A 93 19.14 -17.67 -6.85
N ILE A 94 18.49 -16.55 -6.53
CA ILE A 94 19.15 -15.31 -6.11
C ILE A 94 19.08 -15.20 -4.59
N ALA A 95 20.09 -14.57 -3.98
CA ALA A 95 20.16 -14.36 -2.54
C ALA A 95 19.50 -13.05 -2.16
N TYR A 96 19.02 -12.89 -0.92
CA TYR A 96 18.46 -11.61 -0.45
C TYR A 96 18.93 -11.21 0.95
N THR A 97 19.10 -12.16 1.87
CA THR A 97 19.33 -11.88 3.29
C THR A 97 20.81 -12.05 3.67
N PRO A 98 21.31 -11.41 4.74
CA PRO A 98 22.69 -11.61 5.20
C PRO A 98 23.00 -13.09 5.49
N THR A 99 22.03 -13.83 6.02
CA THR A 99 22.16 -15.26 6.25
C THR A 99 22.33 -16.04 4.95
N ASP A 100 21.63 -15.69 3.87
CA ASP A 100 21.84 -16.33 2.57
C ASP A 100 23.30 -16.23 2.14
N TYR A 101 23.92 -15.06 2.27
CA TYR A 101 25.33 -14.85 1.91
C TYR A 101 26.28 -15.65 2.80
N LYS A 102 26.01 -15.77 4.11
CA LYS A 102 26.80 -16.64 5.02
C LYS A 102 26.74 -18.10 4.60
N TYR A 103 25.56 -18.61 4.21
CA TYR A 103 25.42 -19.98 3.71
C TYR A 103 26.13 -20.17 2.37
N ILE A 104 26.01 -19.21 1.46
CA ILE A 104 26.68 -19.25 0.15
C ILE A 104 28.19 -19.26 0.32
N GLU A 105 28.75 -18.34 1.10
CA GLU A 105 30.20 -18.23 1.33
C GLU A 105 30.77 -19.53 1.91
N LYS A 106 30.04 -20.16 2.85
CA LYS A 106 30.53 -21.37 3.52
C LYS A 106 30.34 -22.66 2.73
N PHE A 107 29.28 -22.76 1.93
CA PHE A 107 28.85 -24.04 1.36
C PHE A 107 28.77 -24.08 -0.16
N SER A 108 28.87 -22.95 -0.88
CA SER A 108 28.91 -22.97 -2.33
C SER A 108 30.31 -23.28 -2.86
N ASN A 109 30.38 -23.97 -4.01
CA ASN A 109 31.61 -24.09 -4.77
C ASN A 109 31.83 -22.88 -5.70
N GLU A 110 32.91 -22.88 -6.47
CA GLU A 110 33.28 -21.80 -7.41
C GLU A 110 32.19 -21.51 -8.47
N ASN A 111 31.32 -22.47 -8.77
CA ASN A 111 30.22 -22.33 -9.71
C ASN A 111 28.90 -21.90 -9.05
N GLY A 112 28.91 -21.62 -7.74
CA GLY A 112 27.73 -21.30 -6.95
C GLY A 112 26.88 -22.52 -6.55
N GLU A 113 27.32 -23.74 -6.82
CA GLU A 113 26.56 -24.94 -6.48
C GLU A 113 26.72 -25.25 -4.98
N ILE A 114 25.59 -25.39 -4.28
CA ILE A 114 25.50 -25.70 -2.84
C ILE A 114 25.48 -27.21 -2.62
N CYS A 115 24.68 -27.89 -3.44
CA CYS A 115 24.64 -29.33 -3.61
C CYS A 115 24.06 -29.64 -5.00
N LYS A 116 24.09 -30.91 -5.42
CA LYS A 116 23.66 -31.32 -6.76
C LYS A 116 22.26 -30.80 -7.09
N ASN A 117 22.14 -30.13 -8.26
CA ASN A 117 20.91 -29.49 -8.74
C ASN A 117 20.43 -28.27 -7.92
N LEU A 118 21.27 -27.68 -7.06
CA LEU A 118 20.98 -26.44 -6.35
C LEU A 118 22.11 -25.43 -6.52
N THR A 119 21.84 -24.33 -7.23
CA THR A 119 22.87 -23.37 -7.64
C THR A 119 22.47 -21.92 -7.39
N TYR A 120 23.33 -21.19 -6.68
CA TYR A 120 23.29 -19.74 -6.57
C TYR A 120 23.76 -19.09 -7.88
N LEU A 121 22.98 -18.15 -8.41
CA LEU A 121 23.31 -17.51 -9.70
C LEU A 121 24.49 -16.52 -9.61
N GLY A 122 24.76 -15.97 -8.42
CA GLY A 122 25.76 -14.92 -8.21
C GLY A 122 25.13 -13.57 -7.86
N LYS A 123 25.99 -12.56 -7.65
CA LYS A 123 25.56 -11.21 -7.21
C LYS A 123 24.70 -10.50 -8.26
N SER A 124 25.20 -10.36 -9.47
CA SER A 124 24.53 -9.70 -10.59
C SER A 124 25.04 -10.31 -11.91
N GLY A 125 24.18 -10.41 -12.92
CA GLY A 125 24.62 -10.90 -14.24
C GLY A 125 23.52 -11.49 -15.11
N ILE A 126 23.96 -12.15 -16.19
CA ILE A 126 23.10 -12.88 -17.13
C ILE A 126 23.64 -14.29 -17.28
N LYS A 127 22.81 -15.29 -16.99
CA LYS A 127 23.15 -16.71 -17.14
C LYS A 127 22.35 -17.30 -18.29
N ASP A 128 23.03 -18.03 -19.19
CA ASP A 128 22.35 -18.93 -20.12
C ASP A 128 21.91 -20.18 -19.36
N LEU A 129 20.61 -20.39 -19.27
CA LEU A 129 20.01 -21.57 -18.67
C LEU A 129 19.22 -22.31 -19.75
N MET A 130 19.88 -23.29 -20.37
CA MET A 130 19.31 -24.11 -21.42
C MET A 130 18.88 -23.27 -22.64
N GLY A 131 19.64 -22.24 -23.03
CA GLY A 131 19.29 -21.34 -24.14
C GLY A 131 18.38 -20.17 -23.76
N LEU A 132 17.97 -20.06 -22.48
CA LEU A 132 17.27 -18.90 -21.96
C LEU A 132 18.26 -17.92 -21.33
N ASN A 133 18.22 -16.65 -21.74
CA ASN A 133 18.98 -15.60 -21.07
C ASN A 133 18.24 -15.15 -19.82
N VAL A 134 18.72 -15.57 -18.65
CA VAL A 134 18.19 -15.18 -17.35
C VAL A 134 19.07 -14.10 -16.73
N ALA A 135 18.57 -12.87 -16.69
CA ALA A 135 19.18 -11.77 -15.95
C ALA A 135 18.79 -11.83 -14.48
N TYR A 136 19.68 -11.44 -13.58
CA TYR A 136 19.43 -11.51 -12.14
C TYR A 136 20.17 -10.45 -11.33
N LEU A 137 19.56 -10.04 -10.21
CA LEU A 137 20.15 -9.23 -9.15
C LEU A 137 19.85 -9.85 -7.78
N SER A 138 20.91 -10.31 -7.11
CA SER A 138 20.87 -10.79 -5.72
C SER A 138 21.12 -9.65 -4.74
N GLY A 139 20.43 -9.68 -3.61
CA GLY A 139 20.59 -8.69 -2.54
C GLY A 139 19.61 -7.53 -2.62
N LYS A 140 19.98 -6.42 -1.97
CA LYS A 140 19.16 -5.22 -1.79
C LYS A 140 19.80 -4.03 -2.52
N VAL A 141 18.97 -3.26 -3.20
CA VAL A 141 19.28 -1.93 -3.73
C VAL A 141 18.80 -0.91 -2.69
N ASP A 142 19.69 0.00 -2.29
CA ASP A 142 19.39 1.11 -1.40
C ASP A 142 18.85 2.33 -2.17
N TYR A 143 18.18 3.24 -1.45
CA TYR A 143 17.78 4.54 -1.98
C TYR A 143 18.39 5.66 -1.13
N PRO A 144 19.26 6.52 -1.71
CA PRO A 144 19.78 6.46 -3.09
C PRO A 144 20.69 5.23 -3.31
N ILE A 145 20.89 4.84 -4.57
CA ILE A 145 21.81 3.74 -4.91
C ILE A 145 23.23 4.12 -4.49
N LYS A 146 23.94 3.17 -3.88
CA LYS A 146 25.33 3.34 -3.46
C LYS A 146 26.29 3.16 -4.64
N GLU A 147 27.35 3.96 -4.66
CA GLU A 147 28.46 3.83 -5.61
C GLU A 147 29.42 2.70 -5.18
N GLU A 148 29.64 2.54 -3.87
CA GLU A 148 30.49 1.52 -3.27
C GLU A 148 29.83 0.95 -2.00
N SER A 149 30.15 -0.30 -1.68
CA SER A 149 29.71 -0.95 -0.44
C SER A 149 30.65 -2.10 -0.09
N ASN A 150 30.96 -2.23 1.20
CA ASN A 150 31.66 -3.40 1.74
C ASN A 150 30.71 -4.57 2.04
N ASP A 151 29.40 -4.32 2.01
CA ASP A 151 28.39 -5.34 2.21
C ASP A 151 28.11 -6.08 0.89
N SER A 152 28.38 -7.39 0.89
CA SER A 152 28.17 -8.29 -0.25
C SER A 152 26.71 -8.37 -0.71
N MET A 153 25.74 -8.06 0.17
CA MET A 153 24.31 -8.04 -0.11
C MET A 153 23.86 -6.75 -0.82
N THR A 154 24.65 -5.68 -0.73
CA THR A 154 24.28 -4.40 -1.37
C THR A 154 24.59 -4.45 -2.88
N ILE A 155 23.58 -4.20 -3.70
CA ILE A 155 23.73 -3.90 -5.12
C ILE A 155 24.12 -2.44 -5.30
N ILE A 156 25.27 -2.21 -5.92
CA ILE A 156 25.80 -0.87 -6.20
C ILE A 156 25.57 -0.48 -7.66
N LYS A 157 25.81 0.78 -7.99
CA LYS A 157 25.57 1.32 -9.33
C LYS A 157 26.33 0.58 -10.43
N THR A 158 27.59 0.22 -10.18
CA THR A 158 28.42 -0.51 -11.16
C THR A 158 27.86 -1.90 -11.49
N ASP A 159 27.19 -2.57 -10.54
CA ASP A 159 26.50 -3.84 -10.79
C ASP A 159 25.34 -3.66 -11.79
N ILE A 160 24.57 -2.57 -11.64
CA ILE A 160 23.44 -2.21 -12.51
C ILE A 160 23.94 -1.86 -13.92
N GLU A 161 24.93 -0.97 -14.01
CA GLU A 161 25.51 -0.52 -15.28
C GLU A 161 26.12 -1.70 -16.06
N LYS A 162 26.84 -2.58 -15.37
CA LYS A 162 27.42 -3.78 -15.99
C LYS A 162 26.33 -4.72 -16.51
N LEU A 163 25.31 -5.00 -15.72
CA LEU A 163 24.18 -5.85 -16.15
C LEU A 163 23.49 -5.29 -17.40
N ILE A 164 23.22 -3.98 -17.42
CA ILE A 164 22.64 -3.30 -18.57
C ILE A 164 23.56 -3.40 -19.79
N ASN A 165 24.87 -3.15 -19.60
CA ASN A 165 25.82 -3.23 -20.69
C ASN A 165 25.92 -4.64 -21.29
N ASP A 166 25.99 -5.66 -20.44
CA ASP A 166 26.08 -7.07 -20.85
C ASP A 166 24.80 -7.57 -21.54
N SER A 167 23.69 -6.84 -21.39
CA SER A 167 22.39 -7.16 -21.99
C SER A 167 22.18 -6.61 -23.40
N LYS A 168 22.99 -5.66 -23.87
CA LYS A 168 22.72 -4.90 -25.12
C LYS A 168 22.54 -5.80 -26.35
N ASP A 169 23.30 -6.88 -26.43
CA ASP A 169 23.29 -7.81 -27.56
C ASP A 169 22.50 -9.11 -27.26
N LYS A 170 21.78 -9.15 -26.14
CA LYS A 170 21.04 -10.33 -25.68
C LYS A 170 19.58 -10.00 -25.47
N LYS A 171 18.70 -10.82 -26.02
CA LYS A 171 17.30 -10.82 -25.62
C LYS A 171 17.21 -11.41 -24.21
N ILE A 172 16.75 -10.63 -23.24
CA ILE A 172 16.50 -11.13 -21.89
C ILE A 172 15.13 -11.82 -21.85
N ASP A 173 15.12 -13.11 -21.54
CA ASP A 173 13.89 -13.88 -21.46
C ASP A 173 13.24 -13.74 -20.08
N ILE A 174 14.05 -13.80 -19.03
CA ILE A 174 13.60 -13.72 -17.64
C ILE A 174 14.54 -12.78 -16.88
N PHE A 175 13.96 -11.88 -16.10
CA PHE A 175 14.67 -11.07 -15.12
C PHE A 175 14.20 -11.44 -13.70
N LEU A 176 15.15 -11.72 -12.80
CA LEU A 176 14.93 -12.04 -11.40
C LEU A 176 15.44 -10.89 -10.50
N SER A 177 14.60 -10.38 -9.60
CA SER A 177 15.01 -9.38 -8.61
C SER A 177 14.30 -9.54 -7.27
N ASN A 178 14.93 -9.12 -6.17
CA ASN A 178 14.28 -9.17 -4.84
C ASN A 178 13.40 -7.96 -4.52
N GLN A 179 13.54 -6.87 -5.29
CA GLN A 179 12.74 -5.65 -5.17
C GLN A 179 12.07 -5.32 -6.51
N TRP A 180 10.93 -4.65 -6.44
CA TRP A 180 10.14 -4.27 -7.62
C TRP A 180 10.78 -3.09 -8.37
N ALA A 181 10.46 -2.93 -9.65
CA ALA A 181 10.79 -1.73 -10.41
C ALA A 181 9.89 -0.55 -9.97
N ARG A 182 10.47 0.61 -9.69
CA ARG A 182 9.67 1.77 -9.26
C ARG A 182 8.63 2.15 -10.32
N GLY A 183 7.37 2.28 -9.91
CA GLY A 183 6.28 2.65 -10.81
C GLY A 183 5.77 1.51 -11.71
N VAL A 184 6.17 0.26 -11.47
CA VAL A 184 5.67 -0.91 -12.22
C VAL A 184 4.14 -1.02 -12.23
N LEU A 185 3.47 -0.47 -11.21
CA LEU A 185 2.00 -0.44 -11.10
C LEU A 185 1.32 0.68 -11.88
N ASN A 186 2.07 1.59 -12.51
CA ASN A 186 1.48 2.63 -13.35
C ASN A 186 0.65 2.02 -14.48
N ASN A 187 -0.43 2.72 -14.86
CA ASN A 187 -1.41 2.31 -15.86
C ASN A 187 -2.20 1.03 -15.53
N VAL A 188 -2.10 0.51 -14.31
CA VAL A 188 -2.93 -0.60 -13.83
C VAL A 188 -4.13 -0.02 -13.07
N GLN A 189 -5.34 -0.32 -13.54
CA GLN A 189 -6.57 0.27 -12.99
C GLN A 189 -7.30 -0.63 -11.97
N SER A 190 -6.98 -1.92 -11.94
CA SER A 190 -7.65 -2.90 -11.08
C SER A 190 -6.68 -3.99 -10.62
N GLY A 191 -7.03 -4.68 -9.53
CA GLY A 191 -6.24 -5.79 -8.99
C GLY A 191 -5.03 -5.40 -8.15
N ILE A 192 -4.72 -4.10 -8.03
CA ILE A 192 -3.70 -3.60 -7.10
C ILE A 192 -4.18 -3.87 -5.66
N PRO A 193 -3.39 -4.54 -4.81
CA PRO A 193 -3.78 -4.80 -3.44
C PRO A 193 -3.99 -3.50 -2.65
N THR A 194 -5.14 -3.41 -1.99
CA THR A 194 -5.61 -2.18 -1.33
C THR A 194 -4.79 -1.81 -0.09
N PHE A 195 -4.06 -2.76 0.50
CA PHE A 195 -3.18 -2.48 1.65
C PHE A 195 -1.88 -1.74 1.25
N LEU A 196 -1.57 -1.63 -0.05
CA LEU A 196 -0.41 -0.87 -0.50
C LEU A 196 -0.70 0.65 -0.39
N LYS A 197 -0.10 1.31 0.60
CA LYS A 197 -0.28 2.76 0.88
C LYS A 197 0.12 3.66 -0.30
N THR A 198 1.21 3.33 -1.00
CA THR A 198 1.72 4.10 -2.16
C THR A 198 2.10 3.17 -3.32
N PRO A 199 1.11 2.53 -3.97
CA PRO A 199 1.36 1.44 -4.91
C PRO A 199 2.19 1.91 -6.11
N TYR A 200 2.04 3.15 -6.55
CA TYR A 200 2.82 3.72 -7.66
C TYR A 200 4.24 4.16 -7.28
N LYS A 201 4.55 4.21 -5.98
CA LYS A 201 5.91 4.50 -5.47
C LYS A 201 6.65 3.24 -5.04
N ILE A 202 6.01 2.06 -5.01
CA ILE A 202 6.67 0.80 -4.67
C ILE A 202 7.84 0.52 -5.61
N GLY A 203 8.90 -0.07 -5.08
CA GLY A 203 10.07 -0.48 -5.85
C GLY A 203 11.18 0.56 -5.92
N MET A 204 12.20 0.24 -6.72
CA MET A 204 13.47 0.98 -6.80
C MET A 204 13.73 1.49 -8.21
N ASP A 205 14.29 2.70 -8.33
CA ASP A 205 14.59 3.32 -9.62
C ASP A 205 15.67 2.57 -10.39
N SER A 206 16.68 2.01 -9.71
CA SER A 206 17.72 1.21 -10.37
C SER A 206 17.19 -0.11 -10.93
N ILE A 207 16.19 -0.72 -10.27
CA ILE A 207 15.51 -1.90 -10.83
C ILE A 207 14.67 -1.51 -12.04
N LYS A 208 14.01 -0.35 -11.99
CA LYS A 208 13.31 0.23 -13.15
C LYS A 208 14.26 0.46 -14.32
N GLU A 209 15.46 0.99 -14.07
CA GLU A 209 16.49 1.21 -15.10
C GLU A 209 16.84 -0.09 -15.83
N VAL A 210 17.14 -1.17 -15.08
CA VAL A 210 17.41 -2.49 -15.66
C VAL A 210 16.25 -2.97 -16.51
N VAL A 211 15.02 -2.90 -16.01
CA VAL A 211 13.82 -3.38 -16.74
C VAL A 211 13.62 -2.59 -18.03
N GLN A 212 13.78 -1.26 -17.99
CA GLN A 212 13.64 -0.40 -19.18
C GLN A 212 14.73 -0.65 -20.23
N SER A 213 15.96 -0.95 -19.80
CA SER A 213 17.07 -1.21 -20.71
C SER A 213 17.05 -2.63 -21.29
N THR A 214 16.59 -3.61 -20.52
CA THR A 214 16.67 -5.04 -20.88
C THR A 214 15.40 -5.58 -21.53
N ASN A 215 14.25 -4.94 -21.31
CA ASN A 215 12.96 -5.32 -21.91
C ASN A 215 12.64 -6.84 -21.75
N PRO A 216 12.69 -7.39 -20.52
CA PRO A 216 12.61 -8.83 -20.32
C PRO A 216 11.21 -9.37 -20.65
N ALA A 217 11.11 -10.58 -21.22
CA ALA A 217 9.77 -11.14 -21.48
C ALA A 217 8.97 -11.42 -20.19
N TYR A 218 9.69 -11.78 -19.11
CA TYR A 218 9.15 -11.91 -17.75
C TYR A 218 10.05 -11.21 -16.74
N HIS A 219 9.44 -10.50 -15.80
CA HIS A 219 10.11 -10.00 -14.60
C HIS A 219 9.47 -10.66 -13.38
N PHE A 220 10.24 -11.51 -12.69
CA PHE A 220 9.82 -12.12 -11.43
C PHE A 220 10.51 -11.42 -10.26
N SER A 221 9.70 -11.09 -9.27
CA SER A 221 10.15 -10.57 -7.99
C SER A 221 9.37 -11.20 -6.84
N LYS A 222 9.59 -10.69 -5.64
CA LYS A 222 8.95 -11.16 -4.41
C LYS A 222 8.33 -10.02 -3.63
N ASN A 223 7.38 -10.36 -2.77
CA ASN A 223 6.84 -9.49 -1.73
C ASN A 223 6.19 -10.36 -0.65
N SER A 224 5.66 -9.77 0.41
CA SER A 224 4.88 -10.51 1.43
C SER A 224 3.55 -11.05 0.91
N PHE A 225 3.19 -10.74 -0.33
CA PHE A 225 1.93 -11.09 -0.98
C PHE A 225 2.16 -11.45 -2.46
N TYR A 226 1.18 -12.15 -3.04
CA TYR A 226 1.19 -12.47 -4.46
C TYR A 226 0.58 -11.32 -5.27
N PHE A 227 1.24 -10.97 -6.37
CA PHE A 227 0.69 -10.04 -7.33
C PHE A 227 1.06 -10.42 -8.76
N GLN A 228 0.07 -10.47 -9.64
CA GLN A 228 0.29 -10.62 -11.07
C GLN A 228 -0.26 -9.40 -11.78
N ARG A 229 0.65 -8.65 -12.40
CA ARG A 229 0.28 -7.50 -13.22
C ARG A 229 -0.30 -8.00 -14.56
N PRO A 230 -1.30 -7.31 -15.14
CA PRO A 230 -1.52 -7.40 -16.59
C PRO A 230 -0.20 -7.16 -17.33
N PRO A 231 0.02 -7.75 -18.52
CA PRO A 231 1.23 -7.45 -19.31
C PRO A 231 1.30 -5.97 -19.66
N TYR A 232 2.50 -5.45 -19.94
CA TYR A 232 2.67 -4.12 -20.53
C TYR A 232 3.55 -4.16 -21.76
N LEU A 233 3.26 -3.26 -22.70
CA LEU A 233 4.10 -3.02 -23.88
C LEU A 233 5.45 -2.44 -23.44
N ASN A 234 6.54 -2.97 -24.00
CA ASN A 234 7.89 -2.45 -23.74
C ASN A 234 8.10 -1.07 -24.36
N HIS A 235 7.46 -0.81 -25.50
CA HIS A 235 7.37 0.52 -26.11
C HIS A 235 5.99 0.69 -26.72
N SER A 236 5.48 1.92 -26.76
CA SER A 236 4.13 2.22 -27.25
C SER A 236 3.83 1.73 -28.68
N ASN A 237 4.86 1.53 -29.52
CA ASN A 237 4.73 1.10 -30.92
C ASN A 237 5.23 -0.34 -31.18
N GLU A 238 5.50 -1.15 -30.13
CA GLU A 238 6.05 -2.50 -30.27
C GLU A 238 5.04 -3.58 -29.85
N THR A 239 5.17 -4.80 -30.39
CA THR A 239 4.36 -5.97 -29.99
C THR A 239 4.97 -6.77 -28.83
N LYS A 240 6.16 -6.41 -28.38
CA LYS A 240 6.82 -7.07 -27.24
C LYS A 240 6.26 -6.56 -25.92
N VAL A 241 6.02 -7.50 -25.02
CA VAL A 241 5.47 -7.23 -23.70
C VAL A 241 6.34 -7.82 -22.61
N THR A 242 6.38 -7.14 -21.48
CA THR A 242 6.88 -7.70 -20.22
C THR A 242 5.71 -8.16 -19.36
N ARG A 243 5.85 -9.35 -18.74
CA ARG A 243 4.93 -9.85 -17.72
C ARG A 243 5.59 -9.75 -16.35
N PHE A 244 5.00 -8.95 -15.45
CA PHE A 244 5.49 -8.79 -14.09
C PHE A 244 4.70 -9.66 -13.11
N LEU A 245 5.43 -10.44 -12.29
CA LEU A 245 4.86 -11.23 -11.20
C LEU A 245 5.70 -11.06 -9.93
N SER A 246 5.01 -10.85 -8.82
CA SER A 246 5.56 -10.92 -7.47
C SER A 246 5.01 -12.14 -6.75
N LEU A 247 5.87 -12.98 -6.20
CA LEU A 247 5.49 -14.20 -5.49
C LEU A 247 5.52 -13.98 -3.98
N ALA A 248 4.55 -14.61 -3.29
CA ALA A 248 4.49 -14.64 -1.83
C ALA A 248 5.48 -15.67 -1.25
N PRO A 249 5.77 -15.64 0.07
CA PRO A 249 6.57 -16.66 0.74
C PRO A 249 5.92 -18.06 0.70
N VAL A 250 6.73 -19.13 0.70
CA VAL A 250 6.27 -20.53 0.71
C VAL A 250 5.32 -20.80 1.87
N TYR A 251 5.62 -20.24 3.03
CA TYR A 251 4.73 -20.22 4.18
C TYR A 251 4.09 -18.85 4.30
N ASN A 252 2.80 -18.78 4.02
CA ASN A 252 2.02 -17.57 4.21
C ASN A 252 0.61 -17.95 4.66
N GLU A 253 0.09 -17.27 5.67
CA GLU A 253 -1.19 -17.58 6.32
C GLU A 253 -2.38 -17.44 5.37
N LYS A 254 -2.26 -16.49 4.43
CA LYS A 254 -3.27 -16.14 3.43
C LYS A 254 -3.37 -17.15 2.27
N LYS A 255 -2.50 -18.18 2.25
CA LYS A 255 -2.40 -19.20 1.18
C LYS A 255 -2.27 -18.59 -0.22
N GLU A 256 -1.63 -17.43 -0.29
CA GLU A 256 -1.25 -16.74 -1.51
C GLU A 256 -0.27 -17.56 -2.34
N LYS A 257 -0.26 -17.28 -3.64
CA LYS A 257 0.51 -18.04 -4.62
C LYS A 257 2.00 -17.74 -4.49
N TYR A 258 2.73 -18.70 -3.94
CA TYR A 258 4.18 -18.67 -3.82
C TYR A 258 4.91 -19.39 -4.95
N LEU A 259 4.24 -20.31 -5.66
CA LEU A 259 4.80 -21.11 -6.75
C LEU A 259 4.03 -20.83 -8.05
N PHE A 260 4.74 -20.39 -9.07
CA PHE A 260 4.22 -20.12 -10.40
C PHE A 260 4.77 -21.12 -11.42
N ALA A 261 3.90 -21.67 -12.25
CA ALA A 261 4.27 -22.57 -13.33
C ALA A 261 3.99 -21.89 -14.67
N MET A 262 4.96 -21.90 -15.58
CA MET A 262 4.80 -21.35 -16.92
C MET A 262 5.32 -22.27 -18.00
N ASN A 263 4.75 -22.11 -19.19
CA ASN A 263 5.30 -22.66 -20.42
C ASN A 263 5.67 -21.48 -21.33
N TYR A 264 6.97 -21.25 -21.48
CA TYR A 264 7.51 -20.12 -22.21
C TYR A 264 8.05 -20.53 -23.58
N GLN A 265 7.77 -19.73 -24.61
CA GLN A 265 8.23 -19.96 -25.98
C GLN A 265 8.87 -18.66 -26.49
N PRO A 266 10.21 -18.55 -26.49
CA PRO A 266 10.91 -17.29 -26.80
C PRO A 266 10.55 -16.66 -28.16
N ALA A 267 10.21 -17.47 -29.16
CA ALA A 267 9.90 -17.06 -30.52
C ALA A 267 8.40 -16.92 -30.80
N LYS A 268 7.53 -17.17 -29.81
CA LYS A 268 6.08 -17.12 -30.01
C LYS A 268 5.61 -15.67 -30.05
N GLU A 269 4.87 -15.31 -31.10
CA GLU A 269 4.16 -14.04 -31.16
C GLU A 269 3.12 -13.95 -30.04
N VAL A 270 3.04 -12.76 -29.44
CA VAL A 270 2.16 -12.48 -28.31
C VAL A 270 1.06 -11.53 -28.77
N THR A 271 -0.19 -11.88 -28.48
CA THR A 271 -1.31 -10.96 -28.64
C THR A 271 -1.22 -9.85 -27.59
N THR A 272 -1.38 -8.59 -28.00
CA THR A 272 -1.25 -7.41 -27.13
C THR A 272 -2.58 -6.86 -26.62
N ASN A 273 -3.71 -7.54 -26.90
CA ASN A 273 -5.05 -7.05 -26.58
C ASN A 273 -5.31 -6.81 -25.09
N ASP A 274 -4.59 -7.52 -24.22
CA ASP A 274 -4.67 -7.43 -22.76
C ASP A 274 -3.48 -6.65 -22.15
N ALA A 275 -2.60 -6.10 -22.98
CA ALA A 275 -1.43 -5.34 -22.53
C ALA A 275 -1.79 -3.89 -22.23
N THR A 276 -1.32 -3.38 -21.09
CA THR A 276 -1.37 -1.95 -20.77
C THR A 276 -0.25 -1.21 -21.50
N LEU A 277 -0.33 0.13 -21.54
CA LEU A 277 0.81 0.98 -21.92
C LEU A 277 2.02 0.74 -20.98
N ASN A 278 3.21 1.08 -21.47
CA ASN A 278 4.44 1.00 -20.70
C ASN A 278 4.28 1.79 -19.36
N PRO A 279 4.49 1.17 -18.19
CA PRO A 279 4.34 1.82 -16.89
C PRO A 279 5.40 2.91 -16.61
N PHE A 280 6.49 2.93 -17.38
CA PHE A 280 7.63 3.81 -17.17
C PHE A 280 7.68 5.00 -18.14
N GLU A 281 6.88 4.99 -19.20
CA GLU A 281 6.76 6.12 -20.14
C GLU A 281 5.91 7.23 -19.52
N ARG A 282 6.40 8.48 -19.55
CA ARG A 282 5.59 9.65 -19.21
C ARG A 282 4.61 9.88 -20.36
N ARG A 283 3.32 10.09 -20.06
CA ARG A 283 2.36 10.55 -21.07
C ARG A 283 2.91 11.84 -21.68
N GLN A 284 3.22 11.81 -22.98
CA GLN A 284 3.36 13.04 -23.74
C GLN A 284 1.99 13.68 -23.73
N ASN A 285 1.83 14.77 -22.98
CA ASN A 285 0.74 15.70 -23.26
C ASN A 285 1.06 16.23 -24.66
N ASN A 286 0.33 15.78 -25.67
CA ASN A 286 0.32 16.40 -26.99
C ASN A 286 -0.27 17.81 -26.85
N ASN A 287 0.55 18.75 -26.39
CA ASN A 287 0.42 20.16 -26.70
C ASN A 287 1.30 20.43 -27.92
N ASP A 288 0.95 19.81 -29.05
CA ASP A 288 1.38 20.30 -30.36
C ASP A 288 0.64 21.61 -30.63
N ASN A 289 1.19 22.72 -30.12
CA ASN A 289 1.00 24.08 -30.63
C ASN A 289 1.89 25.08 -29.87
N SER A 290 3.20 24.83 -29.82
CA SER A 290 4.16 25.89 -29.48
C SER A 290 5.49 25.74 -30.21
N GLU A 291 5.44 25.53 -31.52
CA GLU A 291 6.48 26.05 -32.41
C GLU A 291 6.09 27.48 -32.80
N GLN A 292 6.51 28.46 -31.99
CA GLN A 292 6.81 29.85 -32.38
C GLN A 292 6.91 30.69 -31.10
N HIS A 293 8.04 30.56 -30.40
CA HIS A 293 8.79 31.71 -29.91
C HIS A 293 10.16 31.25 -29.43
N THR A 294 10.98 30.95 -30.43
CA THR A 294 12.42 30.86 -30.26
C THR A 294 12.97 32.25 -29.92
N GLN A 295 13.89 32.27 -28.96
CA GLN A 295 15.06 33.16 -28.83
C GLN A 295 15.05 34.27 -27.76
N LYS A 296 16.19 34.23 -27.03
CA LYS A 296 16.81 35.20 -26.10
C LYS A 296 16.20 35.16 -24.69
N LYS A 297 16.95 34.82 -23.64
CA LYS A 297 18.28 35.37 -23.29
C LYS A 297 18.98 34.45 -22.28
N GLN A 298 20.24 34.11 -22.54
CA GLN A 298 21.19 33.61 -21.54
C GLN A 298 21.45 34.66 -20.45
N ARG A 299 21.66 34.22 -19.20
CA ARG A 299 22.85 34.57 -18.40
C ARG A 299 22.94 33.77 -17.09
N ASN A 300 24.18 33.30 -16.83
CA ASN A 300 24.78 32.72 -15.62
C ASN A 300 24.47 33.56 -14.35
N THR A 301 24.51 33.07 -13.10
CA THR A 301 25.62 32.44 -12.35
C THR A 301 25.12 31.81 -11.02
N GLU A 302 26.03 31.06 -10.39
CA GLU A 302 26.00 30.24 -9.16
C GLU A 302 25.57 30.88 -7.82
N GLU A 303 25.23 29.99 -6.87
CA GLU A 303 25.21 30.08 -5.38
C GLU A 303 24.41 31.24 -4.73
N THR A 304 23.56 31.08 -3.71
CA THR A 304 23.73 30.45 -2.39
C THR A 304 22.36 30.44 -1.65
N THR A 305 22.13 29.42 -0.80
CA THR A 305 21.38 29.41 0.48
C THR A 305 20.05 30.19 0.67
N THR A 306 18.98 29.41 0.94
CA THR A 306 17.93 29.59 1.96
C THR A 306 17.59 31.00 2.50
N ASN A 307 16.35 31.48 2.29
CA ASN A 307 15.38 31.78 3.36
C ASN A 307 14.09 32.48 2.85
N PHE A 308 12.99 32.14 3.54
CA PHE A 308 11.65 32.73 3.53
C PHE A 308 11.62 34.26 3.77
N PHE A 309 10.65 34.99 3.19
CA PHE A 309 9.54 35.68 3.91
C PHE A 309 8.70 36.66 3.02
N PHE A 310 7.37 36.46 3.07
CA PHE A 310 6.19 37.36 3.06
C PHE A 310 6.13 38.73 2.36
N GLY A 311 4.95 38.98 1.77
CA GLY A 311 4.41 40.33 1.50
C GLY A 311 2.93 40.32 1.07
N ASN A 312 2.03 40.37 2.05
CA ASN A 312 0.58 40.61 1.91
C ASN A 312 0.24 41.99 1.30
N ASN A 313 -0.89 42.06 0.58
CA ASN A 313 -2.05 42.96 0.82
C ASN A 313 -2.95 42.94 -0.45
N VAL A 314 -4.20 42.48 -0.44
CA VAL A 314 -5.43 42.88 0.30
C VAL A 314 -6.11 44.14 -0.29
N ASN A 315 -7.41 43.97 -0.52
CA ASN A 315 -8.50 44.94 -0.78
C ASN A 315 -8.65 45.46 -2.24
N THR A 316 -9.85 45.59 -2.83
CA THR A 316 -11.18 45.82 -2.24
C THR A 316 -12.28 45.61 -3.31
N GLU A 317 -13.41 45.03 -2.88
CA GLU A 317 -14.82 45.40 -3.16
C GLU A 317 -15.26 45.94 -4.54
N GLN A 318 -16.36 45.39 -5.10
CA GLN A 318 -17.71 46.00 -5.00
C GLN A 318 -18.74 45.26 -5.89
N ASP A 319 -19.91 45.04 -5.28
CA ASP A 319 -21.17 44.63 -5.90
C ASP A 319 -21.63 45.59 -7.01
N ASN A 320 -22.31 45.06 -8.04
CA ASN A 320 -23.67 45.51 -8.41
C ASN A 320 -24.26 44.77 -9.62
N GLN A 321 -25.40 44.13 -9.37
CA GLN A 321 -26.71 44.25 -10.05
C GLN A 321 -26.83 44.26 -11.59
N GLN A 322 -27.69 43.33 -12.02
CA GLN A 322 -28.81 43.47 -12.97
C GLN A 322 -28.57 43.71 -14.48
N GLU A 323 -29.03 42.68 -15.20
CA GLU A 323 -29.95 42.72 -16.33
C GLU A 323 -29.69 43.58 -17.59
N ASN A 324 -29.75 42.84 -18.70
CA ASN A 324 -30.61 43.07 -19.87
C ASN A 324 -29.98 43.49 -21.21
N LYS A 325 -30.38 42.68 -22.19
CA LYS A 325 -30.67 42.97 -23.60
C LYS A 325 -29.55 42.88 -24.65
N ASN A 326 -29.79 41.86 -25.50
CA ASN A 326 -29.88 41.90 -26.96
C ASN A 326 -28.66 42.37 -27.74
N GLN A 327 -28.14 41.48 -28.60
CA GLN A 327 -28.18 41.77 -30.03
C GLN A 327 -28.15 40.50 -30.89
N ARG A 328 -29.11 40.47 -31.82
CA ARG A 328 -29.28 39.50 -32.90
C ARG A 328 -28.19 39.71 -33.95
N LYS A 329 -27.71 38.63 -34.57
CA LYS A 329 -27.46 38.60 -36.01
C LYS A 329 -27.81 37.23 -36.60
N ARG A 330 -28.79 37.28 -37.51
CA ARG A 330 -29.23 36.21 -38.38
C ARG A 330 -28.25 36.05 -39.54
N GLN A 331 -27.96 34.81 -39.95
CA GLN A 331 -27.79 34.48 -41.36
C GLN A 331 -28.59 33.21 -41.67
N HIS A 332 -29.22 33.25 -42.84
CA HIS A 332 -30.21 32.33 -43.39
C HIS A 332 -29.56 31.49 -44.49
N GLY A 333 -30.06 30.27 -44.69
CA GLY A 333 -29.84 29.41 -45.86
C GLY A 333 -30.05 27.94 -45.46
N ASP A 334 -31.30 27.44 -45.49
CA ASP A 334 -31.88 26.59 -46.55
C ASP A 334 -31.22 25.19 -46.66
N ASN A 335 -31.90 24.04 -46.78
CA ASN A 335 -33.28 23.60 -46.56
C ASN A 335 -33.26 22.05 -46.66
N ASN A 336 -34.23 21.37 -46.04
CA ASN A 336 -34.70 19.98 -46.29
C ASN A 336 -33.78 18.77 -46.02
N ASN A 337 -34.09 17.99 -44.96
CA ASN A 337 -34.94 16.80 -45.10
C ASN A 337 -35.26 16.16 -43.73
N GLN A 338 -36.50 16.34 -43.27
CA GLN A 338 -37.16 15.47 -42.30
C GLN A 338 -37.91 14.40 -43.08
N GLN A 339 -37.70 13.12 -42.75
CA GLN A 339 -38.77 12.12 -42.67
C GLN A 339 -38.22 10.83 -42.04
N ASN A 340 -39.09 10.16 -41.26
CA ASN A 340 -38.95 8.84 -40.65
C ASN A 340 -38.39 8.79 -39.22
N ARG A 341 -39.09 9.46 -38.30
CA ARG A 341 -39.42 8.86 -37.00
C ARG A 341 -40.84 8.29 -37.08
N HIS A 342 -41.05 7.16 -36.41
CA HIS A 342 -42.30 6.40 -36.21
C HIS A 342 -42.56 5.27 -37.20
N HIS A 343 -42.01 4.09 -36.89
CA HIS A 343 -42.50 2.71 -37.03
C HIS A 343 -41.23 1.86 -36.89
N GLU A 344 -40.84 1.39 -35.71
CA GLU A 344 -41.29 0.10 -35.18
C GLU A 344 -41.10 0.09 -33.67
N ARG A 345 -42.20 0.29 -32.95
CA ARG A 345 -42.28 0.08 -31.51
C ARG A 345 -43.38 -0.94 -31.24
N HIS A 346 -43.23 -2.18 -31.71
CA HIS A 346 -43.98 -3.34 -31.24
C HIS A 346 -43.34 -4.65 -31.75
N GLN A 347 -43.19 -5.62 -30.85
CA GLN A 347 -42.50 -6.93 -30.97
C GLN A 347 -40.97 -6.83 -30.79
N LYS A 348 -40.37 -7.15 -29.64
CA LYS A 348 -40.54 -8.36 -28.84
C LYS A 348 -40.26 -8.07 -27.35
N LYS A 349 -41.32 -7.93 -26.56
CA LYS A 349 -41.32 -8.41 -25.17
C LYS A 349 -41.50 -9.93 -25.27
N PHE A 350 -40.54 -10.72 -24.80
CA PHE A 350 -40.70 -12.04 -24.13
C PHE A 350 -39.34 -12.76 -24.07
N GLN A 351 -38.60 -12.50 -22.99
CA GLN A 351 -37.67 -13.42 -22.29
C GLN A 351 -37.21 -12.66 -21.01
N MET A 352 -38.04 -12.68 -19.97
CA MET A 352 -37.87 -13.52 -18.77
C MET A 352 -36.53 -13.33 -18.05
N HIS A 353 -36.61 -12.55 -16.96
CA HIS A 353 -36.02 -12.79 -15.65
C HIS A 353 -34.70 -13.55 -15.57
N GLN A 354 -33.58 -12.84 -15.70
CA GLN A 354 -32.48 -12.97 -14.75
C GLN A 354 -32.02 -11.57 -14.37
N GLN A 355 -32.34 -11.15 -13.14
CA GLN A 355 -31.73 -9.96 -12.56
C GLN A 355 -30.22 -10.25 -12.44
N LYS A 356 -29.42 -9.64 -13.32
CA LYS A 356 -28.00 -9.47 -13.03
C LYS A 356 -27.91 -8.67 -11.73
N PRO A 357 -27.13 -9.10 -10.73
CA PRO A 357 -26.91 -8.27 -9.55
C PRO A 357 -26.29 -6.96 -10.04
N LYS A 358 -26.96 -5.84 -9.76
CA LYS A 358 -26.35 -4.53 -9.98
C LYS A 358 -25.11 -4.49 -9.09
N PRO A 359 -23.91 -4.18 -9.61
CA PRO A 359 -22.74 -3.98 -8.76
C PRO A 359 -23.09 -2.88 -7.74
N GLN A 360 -23.04 -3.22 -6.46
CA GLN A 360 -23.19 -2.24 -5.39
C GLN A 360 -22.06 -1.22 -5.52
N GLN A 361 -22.42 0.05 -5.61
CA GLN A 361 -21.50 1.19 -5.75
C GLN A 361 -20.51 1.20 -4.58
N GLN A 362 -19.22 1.05 -4.87
CA GLN A 362 -18.10 0.97 -3.92
C GLN A 362 -17.58 2.35 -3.49
N ASN A 363 -18.44 3.34 -3.31
CA ASN A 363 -18.03 4.72 -2.99
C ASN A 363 -18.12 4.98 -1.48
N CYS A 364 -17.40 4.22 -0.66
CA CYS A 364 -17.28 4.50 0.78
C CYS A 364 -16.03 5.37 1.02
N TRP A 365 -16.18 6.53 1.66
CA TRP A 365 -15.08 7.47 1.87
C TRP A 365 -14.07 7.02 2.94
N PHE A 366 -14.51 6.19 3.88
CA PHE A 366 -13.72 5.69 5.01
C PHE A 366 -13.11 4.31 4.76
N CYS A 367 -13.49 3.65 3.67
CA CYS A 367 -12.88 2.36 3.34
C CYS A 367 -11.48 2.58 2.79
N LEU A 368 -10.46 2.06 3.47
CA LEU A 368 -9.09 2.00 2.94
C LEU A 368 -9.01 1.27 1.58
N SER A 369 -10.01 0.45 1.26
CA SER A 369 -10.17 -0.23 -0.03
C SER A 369 -10.86 0.59 -1.12
N SER A 370 -11.39 1.78 -0.80
CA SER A 370 -12.07 2.66 -1.75
C SER A 370 -11.04 3.48 -2.54
N PRO A 371 -11.22 3.64 -3.86
CA PRO A 371 -10.34 4.49 -4.67
C PRO A 371 -10.45 5.98 -4.31
N ASP A 372 -11.52 6.38 -3.64
CA ASP A 372 -11.81 7.77 -3.26
C ASP A 372 -11.38 8.10 -1.82
N VAL A 373 -10.65 7.20 -1.14
CA VAL A 373 -10.18 7.42 0.23
C VAL A 373 -9.07 8.47 0.28
N ASP A 374 -9.20 9.44 1.18
CA ASP A 374 -8.17 10.46 1.44
C ASP A 374 -7.05 9.89 2.31
N SER A 375 -6.25 8.99 1.72
CA SER A 375 -5.19 8.24 2.43
C SER A 375 -4.10 9.11 3.05
N HIS A 376 -3.95 10.37 2.59
CA HIS A 376 -3.00 11.30 3.18
C HIS A 376 -3.40 11.78 4.59
N LEU A 377 -4.66 11.54 5.01
CA LEU A 377 -5.14 11.85 6.36
C LEU A 377 -4.86 10.71 7.37
N VAL A 378 -4.46 9.52 6.91
CA VAL A 378 -4.22 8.35 7.78
C VAL A 378 -2.93 8.54 8.57
N VAL A 379 -3.00 8.51 9.90
CA VAL A 379 -1.85 8.59 10.80
C VAL A 379 -1.20 7.23 10.97
N THR A 380 -1.92 6.27 11.57
CA THR A 380 -1.43 4.93 11.88
C THR A 380 -2.52 3.87 11.67
N ILE A 381 -2.15 2.61 11.55
CA ILE A 381 -3.06 1.48 11.29
C ILE A 381 -2.81 0.42 12.36
N ALA A 382 -3.86 0.04 13.09
CA ALA A 382 -3.88 -1.07 14.04
C ALA A 382 -4.49 -2.33 13.38
N ASN A 383 -4.89 -3.32 14.19
CA ASN A 383 -5.43 -4.58 13.67
C ASN A 383 -6.85 -4.41 13.13
N ASP A 384 -7.74 -3.82 13.93
CA ASP A 384 -9.17 -3.70 13.66
C ASP A 384 -9.63 -2.24 13.50
N CYS A 385 -8.71 -1.28 13.61
CA CYS A 385 -8.97 0.13 13.36
C CYS A 385 -7.77 0.87 12.78
N TYR A 386 -8.00 2.06 12.23
CA TYR A 386 -6.93 2.98 11.85
C TYR A 386 -7.23 4.39 12.36
N LEU A 387 -6.16 5.14 12.63
CA LEU A 387 -6.22 6.52 13.10
C LEU A 387 -6.08 7.47 11.90
N ALA A 388 -6.93 8.48 11.78
CA ALA A 388 -6.86 9.48 10.71
C ALA A 388 -7.34 10.86 11.15
N PHE A 389 -6.96 11.90 10.41
CA PHE A 389 -7.54 13.23 10.56
C PHE A 389 -8.89 13.35 9.83
N PRO A 390 -9.89 14.04 10.40
CA PRO A 390 -11.08 14.45 9.68
C PRO A 390 -10.78 15.67 8.80
N LYS A 391 -11.53 15.82 7.71
CA LYS A 391 -11.55 17.08 6.96
C LYS A 391 -12.21 18.17 7.81
N GLY A 392 -11.45 19.20 8.12
CA GLY A 392 -11.89 20.35 8.89
C GLY A 392 -12.13 20.07 10.37
N GLY A 393 -11.08 19.73 11.12
CA GLY A 393 -11.15 19.45 12.56
C GLY A 393 -11.68 20.61 13.42
N VAL A 394 -12.16 20.32 14.64
CA VAL A 394 -12.60 21.36 15.59
C VAL A 394 -11.41 21.98 16.31
N VAL A 395 -10.41 21.17 16.61
CA VAL A 395 -9.16 21.55 17.27
C VAL A 395 -7.99 20.90 16.56
N ASP A 396 -6.80 21.39 16.86
CA ASP A 396 -5.57 20.71 16.46
C ASP A 396 -5.57 19.32 17.08
N HIS A 397 -5.13 18.34 16.29
CA HIS A 397 -5.17 16.92 16.67
C HIS A 397 -6.58 16.37 16.95
N HIS A 398 -7.63 16.95 16.34
CA HIS A 398 -8.90 16.24 16.17
C HIS A 398 -8.68 15.02 15.27
N LEU A 399 -9.00 13.83 15.77
CA LEU A 399 -8.72 12.56 15.09
C LEU A 399 -9.99 11.71 14.96
N LEU A 400 -9.88 10.69 14.11
CA LEU A 400 -10.87 9.65 13.89
C LEU A 400 -10.22 8.30 14.16
N ILE A 401 -10.86 7.46 14.97
CA ILE A 401 -10.59 6.02 14.99
C ILE A 401 -11.62 5.37 14.07
N VAL A 402 -11.18 4.87 12.93
CA VAL A 402 -12.04 4.32 11.88
C VAL A 402 -11.90 2.79 11.88
N PHE A 403 -13.02 2.07 11.89
CA PHE A 403 -12.99 0.60 11.99
C PHE A 403 -12.49 -0.02 10.68
N ILE A 404 -11.68 -1.08 10.76
CA ILE A 404 -11.25 -1.88 9.62
C ILE A 404 -12.36 -2.90 9.32
N GLU A 405 -12.58 -3.22 8.05
CA GLU A 405 -13.80 -3.88 7.53
C GLU A 405 -15.04 -2.97 7.51
N HIS A 406 -16.04 -3.25 6.66
CA HIS A 406 -17.27 -2.43 6.52
C HIS A 406 -18.20 -2.59 7.75
N LYS A 407 -17.67 -2.40 8.96
CA LYS A 407 -18.45 -2.36 10.20
C LYS A 407 -19.06 -0.98 10.37
N ALA A 408 -20.33 -0.97 10.69
CA ALA A 408 -21.16 0.21 10.55
C ALA A 408 -21.07 1.15 11.76
N ASN A 409 -20.79 0.62 12.94
CA ASN A 409 -20.82 1.33 14.22
C ASN A 409 -20.15 0.53 15.35
N TYR A 410 -19.80 1.18 16.46
CA TYR A 410 -19.06 0.57 17.58
C TYR A 410 -19.76 -0.65 18.21
N ILE A 411 -21.08 -0.64 18.29
CA ILE A 411 -21.85 -1.73 18.92
C ILE A 411 -21.82 -3.01 18.07
N SER A 412 -21.74 -2.86 16.74
CA SER A 412 -21.65 -3.99 15.80
C SER A 412 -20.31 -4.73 15.81
N LEU A 413 -19.35 -4.26 16.60
CA LEU A 413 -18.04 -4.87 16.75
C LEU A 413 -18.10 -6.03 17.74
N ASP A 414 -17.31 -7.07 17.46
CA ASP A 414 -17.08 -8.14 18.42
C ASP A 414 -16.15 -7.70 19.57
N GLN A 415 -15.96 -8.58 20.55
CA GLN A 415 -15.18 -8.24 21.74
C GLN A 415 -13.70 -7.98 21.40
N SER A 416 -13.12 -8.75 20.47
CA SER A 416 -11.73 -8.60 20.07
C SER A 416 -11.52 -7.25 19.37
N GLU A 417 -12.41 -6.89 18.45
CA GLU A 417 -12.41 -5.61 17.75
C GLU A 417 -12.57 -4.44 18.75
N LYS A 418 -13.50 -4.57 19.71
CA LYS A 418 -13.68 -3.58 20.79
C LYS A 418 -12.43 -3.43 21.64
N ASP A 419 -11.72 -4.52 21.93
CA ASP A 419 -10.49 -4.50 22.72
C ASP A 419 -9.36 -3.76 21.98
N ASP A 420 -9.18 -3.97 20.67
CA ASP A 420 -8.18 -3.24 19.86
C ASP A 420 -8.49 -1.73 19.80
N ILE A 421 -9.77 -1.35 19.63
CA ILE A 421 -10.17 0.06 19.65
C ILE A 421 -10.00 0.68 21.03
N ASN A 422 -10.35 -0.03 22.11
CA ASN A 422 -10.13 0.45 23.47
C ASN A 422 -8.62 0.62 23.76
N LYS A 423 -7.77 -0.26 23.22
CA LYS A 423 -6.31 -0.12 23.27
C LYS A 423 -5.86 1.17 22.58
N MET A 424 -6.31 1.45 21.37
CA MET A 424 -6.02 2.70 20.66
C MET A 424 -6.49 3.94 21.46
N ILE A 425 -7.70 3.91 22.04
CA ILE A 425 -8.21 4.99 22.90
C ILE A 425 -7.29 5.22 24.11
N ASN A 426 -6.83 4.15 24.76
CA ASN A 426 -5.97 4.25 25.94
C ASN A 426 -4.58 4.79 25.58
N ILE A 427 -4.00 4.37 24.46
CA ILE A 427 -2.73 4.93 23.97
C ILE A 427 -2.90 6.43 23.69
N LEU A 428 -3.99 6.84 23.02
CA LEU A 428 -4.27 8.26 22.79
C LEU A 428 -4.45 9.04 24.10
N ARG A 429 -5.11 8.48 25.11
CA ARG A 429 -5.20 9.09 26.45
C ARG A 429 -3.84 9.38 27.03
N GLU A 430 -2.97 8.38 27.09
CA GLU A 430 -1.61 8.55 27.63
C GLU A 430 -0.79 9.56 26.81
N PHE A 431 -0.96 9.56 25.50
CA PHE A 431 -0.28 10.50 24.60
C PHE A 431 -0.70 11.95 24.81
N PHE A 432 -1.99 12.21 24.98
CA PHE A 432 -2.51 13.55 25.23
C PHE A 432 -2.33 13.98 26.70
N ASP A 433 -2.29 13.04 27.64
CA ASP A 433 -1.99 13.30 29.06
C ASP A 433 -0.62 13.97 29.22
N LYS A 434 0.40 13.46 28.50
CA LYS A 434 1.75 14.04 28.41
C LYS A 434 1.77 15.48 27.87
N ARG A 435 0.70 15.91 27.19
CA ARG A 435 0.51 17.28 26.65
C ARG A 435 -0.39 18.15 27.53
N GLY A 436 -0.77 17.68 28.72
CA GLY A 436 -1.68 18.41 29.61
C GLY A 436 -3.11 18.46 29.08
N GLN A 437 -3.49 17.52 28.22
CA GLN A 437 -4.81 17.40 27.62
C GLN A 437 -5.48 16.09 28.06
N ASP A 438 -6.81 16.07 27.98
CA ASP A 438 -7.62 14.86 28.02
C ASP A 438 -8.31 14.67 26.67
N ILE A 439 -8.93 13.52 26.42
CA ILE A 439 -9.72 13.28 25.19
C ILE A 439 -11.19 13.05 25.50
N VAL A 440 -12.05 13.56 24.61
CA VAL A 440 -13.47 13.21 24.53
C VAL A 440 -13.66 12.38 23.28
N VAL A 441 -14.24 11.19 23.41
CA VAL A 441 -14.46 10.29 22.29
C VAL A 441 -15.96 10.08 22.09
N PHE A 442 -16.45 10.15 20.85
CA PHE A 442 -17.86 9.92 20.59
C PHE A 442 -18.14 9.38 19.19
N GLU A 443 -19.27 8.69 19.06
CA GLU A 443 -19.81 8.24 17.78
C GLU A 443 -21.29 8.60 17.70
N ARG A 444 -21.72 8.93 16.49
CA ARG A 444 -23.14 9.10 16.17
C ARG A 444 -23.55 8.05 15.14
N ASN A 445 -24.24 7.02 15.59
CA ASN A 445 -24.79 5.99 14.71
C ASN A 445 -26.20 6.38 14.22
N SER A 446 -26.32 6.79 12.96
CA SER A 446 -27.62 6.98 12.31
C SER A 446 -27.51 6.79 10.81
N PHE A 447 -28.07 5.70 10.31
CA PHE A 447 -28.12 5.37 8.89
C PHE A 447 -29.02 6.31 8.08
N LEU A 448 -28.47 6.87 7.00
CA LEU A 448 -29.25 7.47 5.92
C LEU A 448 -29.68 6.35 4.96
N LYS A 449 -30.95 6.36 4.52
CA LYS A 449 -31.45 5.36 3.57
C LYS A 449 -30.61 5.40 2.28
N GLY A 450 -29.94 4.28 1.97
CA GLY A 450 -29.15 4.12 0.73
C GLY A 450 -27.70 4.58 0.81
N ALA A 451 -27.21 5.04 1.96
CA ALA A 451 -25.79 5.33 2.17
C ALA A 451 -25.07 4.10 2.74
N ILE A 452 -23.85 3.85 2.26
CA ILE A 452 -22.92 2.90 2.90
C ILE A 452 -22.42 3.58 4.18
N ALA A 453 -22.69 2.98 5.33
CA ALA A 453 -22.20 3.46 6.60
C ALA A 453 -20.90 2.75 6.96
N HIS A 454 -19.93 3.54 7.42
CA HIS A 454 -18.66 3.09 7.94
C HIS A 454 -18.47 3.75 9.30
N GLY A 455 -18.33 2.93 10.33
CA GLY A 455 -18.25 3.39 11.70
C GLY A 455 -16.91 4.07 11.99
N HIS A 456 -16.97 5.18 12.71
CA HIS A 456 -15.79 5.83 13.25
C HIS A 456 -16.11 6.50 14.58
N LEU A 457 -15.13 6.53 15.48
CA LEU A 457 -15.15 7.34 16.68
C LEU A 457 -14.42 8.66 16.41
N GLN A 458 -15.05 9.77 16.77
CA GLN A 458 -14.41 11.09 16.82
C GLN A 458 -13.58 11.19 18.11
N VAL A 459 -12.35 11.67 18.05
CA VAL A 459 -11.45 11.86 19.20
C VAL A 459 -11.04 13.32 19.26
N ILE A 460 -11.54 14.05 20.25
CA ILE A 460 -11.28 15.48 20.41
C ILE A 460 -10.46 15.73 21.68
N PRO A 461 -9.19 16.14 21.55
CA PRO A 461 -8.39 16.55 22.69
C PRO A 461 -8.91 17.88 23.26
N ILE A 462 -8.92 17.99 24.58
CA ILE A 462 -9.38 19.16 25.34
C ILE A 462 -8.36 19.50 26.43
N PRO A 463 -8.24 20.77 26.84
CA PRO A 463 -7.50 21.12 28.05
C PRO A 463 -8.08 20.39 29.28
N LYS A 464 -7.21 19.85 30.15
CA LYS A 464 -7.63 19.15 31.39
C LYS A 464 -8.57 19.97 32.30
N SER A 465 -8.48 21.30 32.23
CA SER A 465 -9.36 22.20 32.99
C SER A 465 -10.84 22.11 32.57
N LEU A 466 -11.14 21.54 31.39
CA LEU A 466 -12.49 21.38 30.87
C LEU A 466 -13.07 19.98 31.09
N SER A 467 -12.27 18.99 31.53
CA SER A 467 -12.67 17.58 31.61
C SER A 467 -13.87 17.34 32.51
N SER A 468 -13.95 18.04 33.65
CA SER A 468 -15.09 17.95 34.57
C SER A 468 -16.39 18.55 34.01
N LYS A 469 -16.29 19.41 32.98
CA LYS A 469 -17.44 20.08 32.35
C LYS A 469 -18.01 19.32 31.16
N VAL A 470 -17.30 18.31 30.64
CA VAL A 470 -17.73 17.55 29.45
C VAL A 470 -19.10 16.91 29.69
N LYS A 471 -19.25 16.15 30.77
CA LYS A 471 -20.50 15.44 31.08
C LYS A 471 -21.69 16.38 31.20
N SER A 472 -21.55 17.47 31.96
CA SER A 472 -22.64 18.45 32.14
C SER A 472 -23.00 19.14 30.83
N LYS A 473 -22.02 19.48 29.97
CA LYS A 473 -22.27 20.09 28.66
C LYS A 473 -23.02 19.17 27.70
N PHE A 474 -22.67 17.88 27.65
CA PHE A 474 -23.43 16.91 26.86
C PHE A 474 -24.85 16.73 27.39
N ILE A 475 -25.06 16.73 28.71
CA ILE A 475 -26.38 16.62 29.33
C ILE A 475 -27.25 17.86 29.02
N GLU A 476 -26.69 19.07 29.16
CA GLU A 476 -27.35 20.34 28.84
C GLU A 476 -27.89 20.34 27.41
N HIS A 477 -27.02 20.09 26.43
CA HIS A 477 -27.39 20.04 25.01
C HIS A 477 -28.31 18.85 24.69
N SER A 478 -28.20 17.72 25.40
CA SER A 478 -29.06 16.55 25.16
C SER A 478 -30.52 16.85 25.48
N THR A 479 -30.77 17.61 26.55
CA THR A 479 -32.13 17.98 26.99
C THR A 479 -32.83 18.81 25.92
N GLU A 480 -32.12 19.75 25.31
CA GLU A 480 -32.62 20.57 24.19
C GLU A 480 -32.91 19.76 22.92
N ASN A 481 -32.24 18.61 22.77
CA ASN A 481 -32.34 17.74 21.59
C ASN A 481 -33.22 16.51 21.82
N ASN A 482 -33.99 16.43 22.92
CA ASN A 482 -34.80 15.27 23.30
C ASN A 482 -34.00 13.97 23.36
N MET A 483 -32.79 14.06 23.92
CA MET A 483 -31.86 12.96 24.14
C MET A 483 -31.69 12.74 25.65
N GLU A 484 -31.47 11.50 26.06
CA GLU A 484 -31.26 11.12 27.45
C GLU A 484 -30.07 10.17 27.54
N PHE A 485 -28.98 10.62 28.18
CA PHE A 485 -27.78 9.81 28.36
C PHE A 485 -27.92 8.84 29.53
N LYS A 486 -27.55 7.58 29.29
CA LYS A 486 -27.54 6.47 30.24
C LYS A 486 -26.19 5.76 30.17
N GLU A 487 -25.81 5.05 31.23
CA GLU A 487 -24.60 4.20 31.20
C GLU A 487 -24.75 3.09 30.16
N LEU A 488 -23.68 2.81 29.41
CA LEU A 488 -23.67 1.72 28.43
C LEU A 488 -23.76 0.36 29.16
N PRO A 489 -24.75 -0.49 28.86
CA PRO A 489 -24.87 -1.80 29.50
C PRO A 489 -23.74 -2.73 29.07
N GLU A 490 -23.36 -3.68 29.93
CA GLU A 490 -22.34 -4.71 29.63
C GLU A 490 -22.73 -5.59 28.43
N ASN A 491 -24.04 -5.79 28.20
CA ASN A 491 -24.57 -6.48 27.03
C ASN A 491 -25.28 -5.48 26.10
N ASP A 492 -24.51 -4.90 25.19
CA ASP A 492 -24.92 -3.83 24.27
C ASP A 492 -25.53 -4.34 22.95
N ASN A 493 -25.57 -5.66 22.74
CA ASN A 493 -26.14 -6.34 21.56
C ASN A 493 -27.61 -6.00 21.27
N ALA A 494 -28.33 -5.37 22.22
CA ALA A 494 -29.73 -4.98 22.08
C ALA A 494 -29.93 -3.56 21.50
N LEU A 495 -28.88 -2.76 21.32
CA LEU A 495 -28.95 -1.39 20.81
C LEU A 495 -29.02 -1.36 19.27
N ASN A 496 -30.13 -1.86 18.72
CA ASN A 496 -30.40 -1.90 17.27
C ASN A 496 -30.91 -0.56 16.69
N ASP A 497 -31.20 0.42 17.54
CA ASP A 497 -31.72 1.73 17.15
C ASP A 497 -30.60 2.77 16.97
N LYS A 498 -30.94 3.91 16.35
CA LYS A 498 -30.02 5.05 16.21
C LYS A 498 -29.57 5.52 17.58
N TYR A 499 -28.26 5.69 17.78
CA TYR A 499 -27.71 6.07 19.07
C TYR A 499 -26.57 7.08 18.95
N PHE A 500 -26.29 7.75 20.05
CA PHE A 500 -25.08 8.54 20.27
C PHE A 500 -24.29 7.89 21.40
N LEU A 501 -23.04 7.52 21.12
CA LEU A 501 -22.10 6.98 22.10
C LEU A 501 -21.14 8.09 22.51
N LEU A 502 -20.94 8.26 23.82
CA LEU A 502 -20.02 9.21 24.42
C LEU A 502 -19.09 8.45 25.39
N ILE A 503 -17.79 8.64 25.24
CA ILE A 503 -16.77 8.16 26.16
C ILE A 503 -16.11 9.39 26.77
N LEU A 504 -16.30 9.53 28.08
CA LEU A 504 -15.81 10.67 28.85
C LEU A 504 -14.28 10.59 29.08
N PRO A 505 -13.64 11.71 29.45
CA PRO A 505 -12.22 11.73 29.81
C PRO A 505 -11.82 10.67 30.83
N ASN A 506 -12.68 10.42 31.82
CA ASN A 506 -12.46 9.46 32.91
C ASN A 506 -12.68 7.98 32.50
N GLY A 507 -13.04 7.68 31.25
CA GLY A 507 -13.32 6.30 30.81
C GLY A 507 -14.79 5.91 30.80
N GLU A 508 -15.67 6.67 31.49
CA GLU A 508 -17.09 6.36 31.58
C GLU A 508 -17.75 6.41 30.19
N LYS A 509 -18.49 5.35 29.84
CA LYS A 509 -19.22 5.23 28.57
C LYS A 509 -20.70 5.49 28.79
N LEU A 510 -21.22 6.51 28.12
CA LEU A 510 -22.62 6.88 28.11
C LEU A 510 -23.20 6.69 26.71
N TYR A 511 -24.48 6.34 26.63
CA TYR A 511 -25.21 6.27 25.37
C TYR A 511 -26.56 7.00 25.49
N SER A 512 -27.04 7.55 24.38
CA SER A 512 -28.42 8.04 24.25
C SER A 512 -29.02 7.49 22.97
N THR A 513 -30.30 7.12 23.01
CA THR A 513 -31.07 6.89 21.79
C THR A 513 -31.23 8.23 21.06
N LEU A 514 -31.13 8.22 19.73
CA LEU A 514 -31.31 9.42 18.91
C LEU A 514 -32.78 9.55 18.49
N PRO A 515 -33.37 10.75 18.56
CA PRO A 515 -34.72 10.99 18.06
C PRO A 515 -34.78 10.78 16.53
N GLN A 516 -35.99 10.57 16.01
CA GLN A 516 -36.21 10.33 14.57
C GLN A 516 -35.63 11.44 13.68
N LYS A 517 -35.72 12.70 14.15
CA LYS A 517 -35.05 13.89 13.61
C LYS A 517 -33.93 14.32 14.56
N SER A 518 -32.81 13.63 14.48
CA SER A 518 -31.60 13.97 15.25
C SER A 518 -30.72 14.98 14.51
N ASP A 519 -30.08 15.86 15.25
CA ASP A 519 -29.03 16.74 14.73
C ASP A 519 -27.77 15.92 14.34
N TYR A 520 -27.29 16.10 13.11
CA TYR A 520 -26.08 15.44 12.62
C TYR A 520 -24.80 16.07 13.19
N GLN A 521 -24.87 17.31 13.65
CA GLN A 521 -23.74 18.05 14.21
C GLN A 521 -23.74 18.09 15.74
N PHE A 522 -24.64 17.35 16.41
CA PHE A 522 -24.78 17.38 17.88
C PHE A 522 -23.42 17.32 18.61
N GLY A 523 -22.61 16.29 18.36
CA GLY A 523 -21.30 16.16 19.01
C GLY A 523 -20.37 17.35 18.72
N ARG A 524 -20.33 17.85 17.48
CA ARG A 524 -19.54 19.05 17.15
C ARG A 524 -20.06 20.31 17.86
N LYS A 525 -21.39 20.50 17.93
CA LYS A 525 -22.02 21.65 18.60
C LYS A 525 -21.63 21.71 20.08
N VAL A 526 -21.74 20.58 20.78
CA VAL A 526 -21.35 20.49 22.20
C VAL A 526 -19.87 20.82 22.36
N MET A 527 -19.01 20.29 21.49
CA MET A 527 -17.57 20.47 21.60
C MET A 527 -17.13 21.90 21.26
N VAL A 528 -17.77 22.54 20.27
CA VAL A 528 -17.55 23.94 19.92
C VAL A 528 -17.99 24.88 21.05
N ASP A 529 -19.14 24.62 21.68
CA ASP A 529 -19.59 25.36 22.87
C ASP A 529 -18.64 25.17 24.05
N LEU A 530 -18.24 23.93 24.34
CA LEU A 530 -17.29 23.62 25.41
C LEU A 530 -15.94 24.31 25.22
N LEU A 531 -15.43 24.35 23.98
CA LEU A 531 -14.12 24.92 23.64
C LEU A 531 -14.16 26.42 23.37
N GLY A 532 -15.35 27.03 23.27
CA GLY A 532 -15.50 28.45 22.97
C GLY A 532 -15.07 28.83 21.54
N THR A 533 -15.33 27.96 20.55
CA THR A 533 -14.92 28.14 19.14
C THR A 533 -16.10 28.16 18.17
N PRO A 534 -17.11 29.06 18.35
CA PRO A 534 -18.36 29.06 17.57
C PRO A 534 -18.15 29.14 16.05
N GLU A 535 -17.07 29.79 15.60
CA GLU A 535 -16.66 29.88 14.21
C GLU A 535 -16.37 28.52 13.57
N LYS A 536 -16.05 27.49 14.37
CA LYS A 536 -15.76 26.13 13.91
C LYS A 536 -16.99 25.22 13.90
N LEU A 537 -18.19 25.75 14.08
CA LEU A 537 -19.41 24.94 14.06
C LEU A 537 -19.64 24.25 12.71
N ASN A 538 -19.37 24.94 11.61
CA ASN A 538 -19.49 24.37 10.27
C ASN A 538 -18.13 23.82 9.81
N TRP A 539 -18.04 22.51 9.64
CA TRP A 539 -16.79 21.83 9.27
C TRP A 539 -16.19 22.31 7.95
N LYS A 540 -17.02 22.80 7.02
CA LYS A 540 -16.56 23.34 5.73
C LYS A 540 -15.70 24.59 5.91
N ASP A 541 -15.99 25.36 6.95
CA ASP A 541 -15.27 26.59 7.27
C ASP A 541 -13.95 26.28 7.99
N CYS A 542 -13.74 25.03 8.41
CA CYS A 542 -12.52 24.53 9.02
C CYS A 542 -11.60 23.80 8.02
N MET A 543 -12.01 23.63 6.76
CA MET A 543 -11.19 22.91 5.78
C MET A 543 -9.91 23.67 5.48
N VAL A 544 -8.80 22.93 5.47
CA VAL A 544 -7.48 23.43 5.09
C VAL A 544 -7.08 22.84 3.73
N SER A 545 -6.01 23.37 3.13
CA SER A 545 -5.49 22.83 1.87
C SER A 545 -4.98 21.41 2.05
N LYS A 546 -4.97 20.62 0.97
CA LYS A 546 -4.44 19.24 1.01
C LYS A 546 -2.97 19.18 1.47
N GLU A 547 -2.19 20.22 1.17
CA GLU A 547 -0.81 20.35 1.64
C GLU A 547 -0.74 20.55 3.16
N GLU A 548 -1.59 21.41 3.72
CA GLU A 548 -1.71 21.57 5.17
C GLU A 548 -2.20 20.28 5.85
N GLU A 549 -3.17 19.57 5.27
CA GLU A 549 -3.62 18.26 5.76
C GLU A 549 -2.46 17.24 5.80
N MET A 550 -1.63 17.21 4.74
CA MET A 550 -0.46 16.34 4.65
C MET A 550 0.60 16.69 5.71
N ASN A 551 0.86 17.98 5.90
CA ASN A 551 1.84 18.46 6.87
C ASN A 551 1.38 18.20 8.31
N GLN A 552 0.11 18.45 8.62
CA GLN A 552 -0.48 18.12 9.93
C GLN A 552 -0.41 16.62 10.21
N THR A 553 -0.78 15.79 9.23
CA THR A 553 -0.74 14.33 9.38
C THR A 553 0.69 13.82 9.56
N ALA A 554 1.65 14.35 8.79
CA ALA A 554 3.06 13.99 8.93
C ALA A 554 3.62 14.38 10.30
N SER A 555 3.42 15.64 10.71
CA SER A 555 3.90 16.14 12.01
C SER A 555 3.34 15.33 13.17
N PHE A 556 2.03 15.05 13.17
CA PHE A 556 1.43 14.25 14.23
C PHE A 556 1.92 12.80 14.19
N ARG A 557 2.13 12.22 13.00
CA ARG A 557 2.66 10.86 12.87
C ARG A 557 4.07 10.76 13.44
N ASP A 558 4.93 11.72 13.15
CA ASP A 558 6.32 11.74 13.64
C ASP A 558 6.38 11.81 15.17
N GLU A 559 5.40 12.48 15.80
CA GLU A 559 5.28 12.53 17.25
C GLU A 559 4.59 11.30 17.86
N PHE A 560 3.54 10.80 17.22
CA PHE A 560 2.67 9.74 17.76
C PHE A 560 3.20 8.33 17.53
N GLN A 561 3.79 8.07 16.36
CA GLN A 561 4.18 6.71 15.96
C GLN A 561 5.19 6.08 16.94
N PRO A 562 6.27 6.76 17.38
CA PRO A 562 7.19 6.18 18.36
C PRO A 562 6.51 5.82 19.69
N PHE A 563 5.56 6.65 20.13
CA PHE A 563 4.80 6.41 21.35
C PHE A 563 3.81 5.24 21.19
N TYR A 564 3.19 5.12 20.02
CA TYR A 564 2.31 4.01 19.69
C TYR A 564 3.07 2.68 19.65
N ASP A 565 4.23 2.65 19.00
CA ASP A 565 5.07 1.45 18.87
C ASP A 565 5.58 0.98 20.25
N GLU A 566 6.00 1.91 21.12
CA GLU A 566 6.41 1.60 22.50
C GLU A 566 5.29 0.92 23.31
N LYS A 567 4.04 1.38 23.11
CA LYS A 567 2.86 0.90 23.85
C LYS A 567 2.15 -0.28 23.19
N ASN A 568 2.55 -0.61 21.98
CA ASN A 568 2.03 -1.73 21.21
C ASN A 568 3.19 -2.48 20.54
N PRO A 569 4.09 -3.08 21.34
CA PRO A 569 5.19 -3.85 20.78
C PRO A 569 4.62 -4.95 19.90
N SER A 570 5.12 -5.06 18.68
CA SER A 570 4.89 -6.22 17.83
C SER A 570 5.33 -7.45 18.62
N ASN A 571 4.46 -8.46 18.77
CA ASN A 571 4.76 -9.74 19.43
C ASN A 571 5.82 -10.58 18.68
N ASP A 572 6.71 -9.95 17.91
CA ASP A 572 7.75 -10.61 17.11
C ASP A 572 9.09 -10.71 17.88
N ASP A 573 9.13 -10.30 19.16
CA ASP A 573 10.36 -10.24 19.98
C ASP A 573 10.44 -11.28 21.13
N ASP A 574 9.44 -12.16 21.30
CA ASP A 574 9.49 -13.29 22.24
C ASP A 574 9.28 -14.61 21.48
N ASP A 575 10.33 -15.16 20.87
CA ASP A 575 10.65 -16.61 20.79
C ASP A 575 11.94 -16.91 19.98
#